data_AF-A0A935C2J3-F1
#
_entry.id   AF-A0A935C2J3-F1
#
_cell.length_a   1.000
_cell.length_b   1.000
_cell.length_c   1.000
_cell.angle_alpha   90.00
_cell.angle_beta   90.00
_cell.angle_gamma   90.00
#
_symmetry.space_group_name_H-M   'P 1'
#
loop_
_entity.id
_entity.type
_entity.pdbx_description
1 polymer ?
#
loop_
_entity_poly.entity_id
_entity_poly.type
_entity_poly.pdbx_seq_one_letter_code
_entity_poly.pdbx_strand_id
1 'polypeptide(L)'
;MQTDRKVPVFIGVSVGKDSRAMAYRLCDYLDNRGHVRQRLLIHSDLGRAEWRQSLPVCESLAARLGVELVVVRRQAGDMMDRWLRLQAGDPRFEGPVDPSASRNGRAPGWKVRTDG
;
A
#
# COMPACT_ATOMS: atom_id res chain seq x y z
N MET A 1 13.39 -25.68 7.19
CA MET A 1 12.81 -24.96 8.36
C MET A 1 12.06 -23.74 7.81
N GLN A 2 10.72 -23.71 7.94
CA GLN A 2 9.85 -22.80 7.18
C GLN A 2 9.82 -21.40 7.82
N THR A 3 10.48 -20.43 7.18
CA THR A 3 10.68 -19.05 7.66
C THR A 3 9.44 -18.15 7.52
N ASP A 4 8.49 -18.52 6.65
CA ASP A 4 7.25 -17.77 6.39
C ASP A 4 6.33 -17.59 7.60
N ARG A 5 6.50 -18.37 8.67
CA ARG A 5 5.67 -18.25 9.88
C ARG A 5 5.96 -17.01 10.72
N LYS A 6 7.04 -16.26 10.44
CA LYS A 6 7.57 -15.26 11.37
C LYS A 6 7.76 -13.84 10.82
N VAL A 7 7.41 -13.57 9.57
CA VAL A 7 7.54 -12.22 8.98
C VAL A 7 6.20 -11.53 8.81
N PRO A 8 6.10 -10.21 8.99
CA PRO A 8 4.87 -9.48 8.67
C PRO A 8 4.60 -9.49 7.16
N VAL A 9 3.32 -9.45 6.78
CA VAL A 9 2.87 -9.45 5.38
C VAL A 9 2.05 -8.20 5.11
N PHE A 10 2.42 -7.45 4.08
CA PHE A 10 1.73 -6.23 3.65
C PHE A 10 1.22 -6.40 2.22
N ILE A 11 -0.06 -6.11 1.99
CA ILE A 11 -0.76 -6.39 0.73
C ILE A 11 -1.25 -5.08 0.13
N GLY A 12 -0.69 -4.70 -1.02
CA GLY A 12 -1.19 -3.56 -1.78
C GLY A 12 -2.59 -3.82 -2.35
N VAL A 13 -3.54 -2.93 -2.09
CA VAL A 13 -4.92 -3.06 -2.57
C VAL A 13 -5.45 -1.77 -3.22
N SER A 14 -6.30 -1.98 -4.23
CA SER A 14 -7.12 -0.96 -4.86
C SER A 14 -8.54 -1.50 -5.07
N VAL A 15 -9.40 -0.70 -5.71
CA VAL A 15 -10.74 -1.12 -6.16
C VAL A 15 -10.70 -2.24 -7.20
N GLY A 16 -9.53 -2.46 -7.82
CA GLY A 16 -9.31 -3.50 -8.81
C GLY A 16 -9.71 -4.88 -8.32
N LYS A 17 -10.39 -5.67 -9.16
CA LYS A 17 -10.82 -7.02 -8.80
C LYS A 17 -9.65 -7.96 -8.48
N ASP A 18 -8.53 -7.81 -9.18
CA ASP A 18 -7.40 -8.73 -9.09
C ASP A 18 -6.65 -8.57 -7.76
N SER A 19 -6.37 -7.33 -7.32
CA SER A 19 -5.75 -7.09 -6.02
C SER A 19 -6.63 -7.56 -4.86
N ARG A 20 -7.96 -7.43 -5.00
CA ARG A 20 -8.92 -7.91 -3.99
C ARG A 20 -8.98 -9.43 -3.95
N ALA A 21 -9.03 -10.09 -5.11
CA ALA A 21 -8.96 -11.54 -5.20
C ALA A 21 -7.64 -12.05 -4.59
N MET A 22 -6.53 -11.37 -4.86
CA MET A 22 -5.23 -11.70 -4.28
C MET A 22 -5.24 -11.57 -2.75
N ALA A 23 -5.84 -10.51 -2.20
CA ALA A 23 -5.96 -10.34 -0.75
C ALA A 23 -6.74 -11.49 -0.10
N TYR A 24 -7.88 -11.91 -0.66
CA TYR A 24 -8.62 -13.08 -0.17
C TYR A 24 -7.77 -14.35 -0.21
N ARG A 25 -7.14 -14.63 -1.36
CA ARG A 25 -6.36 -15.85 -1.54
C ARG A 25 -5.13 -15.90 -0.65
N LEU A 26 -4.48 -14.76 -0.42
CA LEU A 26 -3.31 -14.68 0.44
C LEU A 26 -3.70 -14.83 1.92
N CYS A 27 -4.78 -14.20 2.37
CA CYS A 27 -5.27 -14.39 3.74
C CYS A 27 -5.62 -15.85 4.02
N ASP A 28 -6.41 -16.48 3.14
CA ASP A 28 -6.77 -17.91 3.24
C ASP A 28 -5.51 -18.81 3.25
N TYR A 29 -4.56 -18.56 2.34
CA TYR A 29 -3.29 -19.29 2.30
C TYR A 29 -2.49 -19.18 3.61
N LEU A 30 -2.46 -18.00 4.21
CA LEU A 30 -1.73 -17.72 5.45
C LEU A 30 -2.42 -18.37 6.66
N ASP A 31 -3.75 -18.30 6.73
CA ASP A 31 -4.54 -18.96 7.77
C ASP A 31 -4.35 -20.47 7.74
N ASN A 32 -4.41 -21.08 6.54
CA ASN A 32 -4.20 -22.52 6.34
C ASN A 32 -2.78 -22.98 6.72
N ARG A 33 -1.79 -22.08 6.80
CA ARG A 33 -0.43 -22.39 7.29
C ARG A 33 -0.21 -22.07 8.77
N GLY A 34 -1.22 -21.52 9.45
CA GLY A 34 -1.11 -21.04 10.81
C GLY A 34 -0.12 -19.88 10.92
N HIS A 35 -0.18 -18.93 9.99
CA HIS A 35 0.61 -17.71 10.08
C HIS A 35 0.09 -16.82 11.22
N VAL A 36 0.98 -16.38 12.11
CA VAL A 36 0.61 -15.70 13.36
C VAL A 36 1.06 -14.24 13.42
N ARG A 37 1.77 -13.74 12.40
CA ARG A 37 2.27 -12.37 12.38
C ARG A 37 1.29 -11.42 11.72
N GLN A 38 1.58 -10.13 11.89
CA GLN A 38 0.74 -9.05 11.42
C GLN A 38 0.55 -9.14 9.91
N ARG A 39 -0.70 -8.93 9.51
CA ARG A 39 -1.13 -8.77 8.12
C ARG A 39 -1.73 -7.38 8.00
N LEU A 40 -1.42 -6.66 6.94
CA LEU A 40 -1.96 -5.34 6.68
C LEU A 40 -2.34 -5.19 5.21
N LEU A 41 -3.45 -4.52 4.96
CA LEU A 41 -3.77 -4.00 3.64
C LEU A 41 -3.20 -2.59 3.52
N ILE A 42 -2.61 -2.27 2.37
CA ILE A 42 -2.09 -0.94 2.07
C ILE A 42 -2.84 -0.39 0.86
N HIS A 43 -3.56 0.71 1.04
CA HIS A 43 -4.18 1.46 -0.04
C HIS A 43 -3.44 2.79 -0.25
N SER A 44 -3.00 3.04 -1.48
CA SER A 44 -2.40 4.32 -1.86
C SER A 44 -3.49 5.26 -2.34
N ASP A 45 -3.76 6.31 -1.55
CA ASP A 45 -4.72 7.35 -1.89
C ASP A 45 -4.11 8.30 -2.93
N LEU A 46 -4.70 8.32 -4.13
CA LEU A 46 -4.25 9.07 -5.29
C LEU A 46 -4.79 10.51 -5.33
N GLY A 47 -5.58 10.93 -4.34
CA GLY A 47 -6.23 12.23 -4.28
C GLY A 47 -7.24 12.42 -5.43
N ARG A 48 -7.11 13.47 -6.25
CA ARG A 48 -8.09 13.78 -7.30
C ARG A 48 -8.26 12.71 -8.38
N ALA A 49 -7.24 11.87 -8.59
CA ALA A 49 -7.32 10.76 -9.54
C ALA A 49 -8.06 9.53 -8.97
N GLU A 50 -8.39 9.55 -7.68
CA GLU A 50 -9.09 8.47 -6.99
C GLU A 50 -10.60 8.51 -7.27
N TRP A 51 -11.22 7.35 -7.42
CA TRP A 51 -12.68 7.26 -7.48
C TRP A 51 -13.26 7.45 -6.08
N ARG A 52 -14.41 8.14 -5.96
CA ARG A 52 -15.06 8.38 -4.66
C ARG A 52 -15.34 7.11 -3.86
N GLN A 53 -15.54 5.99 -4.54
CA GLN A 53 -15.83 4.69 -3.94
C GLN A 53 -14.57 3.87 -3.62
N SER A 54 -13.37 4.35 -3.96
CA SER A 54 -12.15 3.56 -3.76
C SER A 54 -11.92 3.19 -2.30
N LEU A 55 -11.91 4.19 -1.42
CA LEU A 55 -11.67 3.99 0.00
C LEU A 55 -12.77 3.13 0.66
N PRO A 56 -14.08 3.41 0.48
CA PRO A 56 -15.14 2.55 1.02
C PRO A 56 -15.03 1.07 0.59
N VAL A 57 -14.61 0.80 -0.66
CA VAL A 57 -14.41 -0.57 -1.13
C VAL A 57 -13.22 -1.23 -0.43
N CYS A 58 -12.12 -0.51 -0.23
CA CYS A 58 -10.96 -1.02 0.51
C CYS A 58 -11.26 -1.24 2.00
N GLU A 59 -12.02 -0.35 2.64
CA GLU A 59 -12.50 -0.51 4.02
C GLU A 59 -13.40 -1.74 4.17
N SER A 60 -14.34 -1.93 3.23
CA SER A 60 -15.21 -3.12 3.20
C SER A 60 -14.42 -4.43 3.04
N LEU A 61 -13.37 -4.41 2.21
CA LEU A 61 -12.46 -5.56 2.07
C LEU A 61 -11.73 -5.86 3.38
N ALA A 62 -11.17 -4.84 4.02
CA ALA A 62 -10.45 -4.95 5.29
C ALA A 62 -11.35 -5.55 6.39
N ALA A 63 -12.57 -5.04 6.51
CA ALA A 63 -13.58 -5.55 7.43
C ALA A 63 -13.93 -7.02 7.17
N ARG A 64 -14.10 -7.42 5.90
CA ARG A 64 -14.39 -8.82 5.53
C ARG A 64 -13.25 -9.78 5.83
N LEU A 65 -12.01 -9.32 5.70
CA LEU A 65 -10.81 -10.11 5.98
C LEU A 65 -10.40 -10.11 7.46
N GLY A 66 -10.97 -9.20 8.27
CA GLY A 66 -10.52 -8.99 9.64
C GLY A 66 -9.07 -8.48 9.72
N VAL A 67 -8.63 -7.74 8.70
CA VAL A 67 -7.26 -7.22 8.57
C VAL A 67 -7.29 -5.69 8.61
N GLU A 68 -6.33 -5.07 9.28
CA GLU A 68 -6.22 -3.61 9.34
C GLU A 68 -5.84 -3.01 7.98
N LEU A 69 -6.43 -1.85 7.67
CA LEU A 69 -6.17 -1.08 6.46
C LEU A 69 -5.33 0.16 6.79
N VAL A 70 -4.17 0.25 6.15
CA VAL A 70 -3.33 1.44 6.15
C VAL A 70 -3.57 2.22 4.87
N VAL A 71 -4.02 3.47 5.01
CA VAL A 71 -4.18 4.40 3.88
C VAL A 71 -2.97 5.32 3.81
N VAL A 72 -2.27 5.25 2.70
CA VAL A 72 -1.05 6.01 2.46
C VAL A 72 -1.35 7.21 1.58
N ARG A 73 -0.99 8.41 2.05
CA ARG A 73 -1.13 9.67 1.32
C ARG A 73 0.22 10.33 1.09
N ARG A 74 0.41 10.82 -0.12
CA ARG A 74 1.61 11.59 -0.47
C ARG A 74 1.49 13.01 0.09
N GLN A 75 2.49 13.45 0.86
CA GLN A 75 2.51 14.79 1.47
C GLN A 75 2.78 15.91 0.45
N ALA A 76 3.52 15.61 -0.61
CA ALA A 76 3.92 16.58 -1.63
C ALA A 76 2.85 16.83 -2.73
N GLY A 77 1.56 16.68 -2.37
CA GLY A 77 0.44 16.73 -3.30
C GLY A 77 0.06 15.37 -3.90
N ASP A 78 -1.05 15.36 -4.64
CA ASP A 78 -1.68 14.15 -5.17
C ASP A 78 -1.06 13.65 -6.48
N MET A 79 -1.62 12.56 -7.04
CA MET A 79 -1.11 12.01 -8.29
C MET A 79 -1.24 13.00 -9.46
N MET A 80 -2.29 13.83 -9.47
CA MET A 80 -2.49 14.85 -10.51
C MET A 80 -1.50 16.00 -10.38
N ASP A 81 -1.17 16.43 -9.16
CA ASP A 81 -0.11 17.42 -8.93
C ASP A 81 1.23 16.92 -9.46
N ARG A 82 1.54 15.65 -9.21
CA ARG A 82 2.75 15.00 -9.73
C ARG A 82 2.72 14.94 -11.25
N TRP A 83 1.61 14.51 -11.85
CA TRP A 83 1.45 14.42 -13.30
C TRP A 83 1.61 15.78 -13.99
N LEU A 84 0.97 16.82 -13.47
CA LEU A 84 1.06 18.17 -14.05
C LEU A 84 2.47 18.75 -13.97
N ARG A 85 3.22 18.49 -12.88
CA ARG A 85 4.64 18.90 -12.78
C ARG A 85 5.52 18.19 -13.79
N LEU A 86 5.28 16.89 -14.02
CA LEU A 86 5.97 16.13 -15.06
C LEU A 86 5.70 16.74 -16.44
N GLN A 87 4.42 17.00 -16.76
CA GLN A 87 4.02 17.60 -18.04
C GLN A 87 4.59 19.00 -18.25
N ALA A 88 4.74 19.80 -17.18
CA ALA A 88 5.34 21.13 -17.23
C ALA A 88 6.88 21.11 -17.33
N GLY A 89 7.51 19.94 -17.23
CA GLY A 89 8.97 19.80 -17.22
C GLY A 89 9.62 20.46 -16.00
N ASP A 90 8.98 20.42 -14.82
CA ASP A 90 9.55 21.03 -13.61
C ASP A 90 10.93 20.43 -13.31
N PRO A 91 12.02 21.22 -13.29
CA PRO A 91 13.37 20.71 -13.03
C PRO A 91 13.54 20.16 -11.61
N ARG A 92 12.60 20.45 -10.71
CA ARG A 92 12.54 19.91 -9.34
C ARG A 92 11.63 18.67 -9.24
N PHE A 93 11.11 18.17 -10.36
CA PHE A 93 10.35 16.94 -10.38
C PHE A 93 11.24 15.79 -9.92
N GLU A 94 11.00 15.31 -8.70
CA GLU A 94 11.60 14.08 -8.22
C GLU A 94 10.98 12.91 -9.01
N GLY A 95 11.80 12.30 -9.86
CA GLY A 95 11.44 11.13 -10.65
C GLY A 95 11.04 9.93 -9.79
N PRO A 96 10.65 8.80 -10.41
CA PRO A 96 10.45 7.55 -9.67
C PRO A 96 11.65 7.27 -8.77
N VAL A 97 11.41 7.21 -7.46
CA VAL A 97 12.45 6.85 -6.49
C VAL A 97 12.71 5.36 -6.69
N ASP A 98 13.92 4.99 -7.09
CA ASP A 98 14.31 3.59 -7.22
C ASP A 98 14.24 2.92 -5.84
N PRO A 99 13.34 1.93 -5.63
CA PRO A 99 13.23 1.23 -4.36
C PRO A 99 14.49 0.43 -4.01
N SER A 100 15.28 0.05 -5.02
CA SER A 100 16.53 -0.69 -4.83
C SER A 100 17.71 0.20 -4.42
N ALA A 101 17.64 1.51 -4.67
CA ALA A 101 18.60 2.50 -4.18
C ALA A 101 18.47 2.74 -2.66
N SER A 102 17.40 2.25 -2.05
CA SER A 102 17.21 2.24 -0.60
C SER A 102 18.07 1.12 0.02
N ARG A 103 19.27 1.51 0.46
CA ARG A 103 20.27 0.63 1.09
C ARG A 103 19.76 -0.12 2.33
N ASN A 104 18.66 0.33 2.93
CA ASN A 104 18.12 -0.16 4.22
C ASN A 104 16.60 -0.48 4.18
N GLY A 105 16.00 -0.63 2.99
CA GLY A 105 14.55 -0.85 2.86
C GLY A 105 13.65 0.35 3.23
N ARG A 106 14.20 1.55 3.42
CA ARG A 106 13.44 2.80 3.58
C ARG A 106 13.59 3.68 2.34
N ALA A 107 12.49 3.92 1.66
CA ALA A 107 12.43 4.98 0.65
C ALA A 107 12.72 6.35 1.33
N PRO A 108 13.62 7.18 0.76
CA PRO A 108 13.86 8.54 1.24
C PRO A 108 12.55 9.33 1.38
N GLY A 109 12.35 9.99 2.53
CA GLY A 109 11.16 10.81 2.79
C GLY A 109 9.97 10.09 3.44
N TRP A 110 10.02 8.76 3.62
CA TRP A 110 8.94 7.99 4.24
C TRP A 110 9.19 7.77 5.73
N LYS A 111 8.46 8.48 6.60
CA LYS A 111 8.43 8.21 8.04
C LYS A 111 7.31 7.20 8.33
N VAL A 112 7.67 5.96 8.64
CA VAL A 112 6.74 5.01 9.27
C VAL A 112 6.50 5.50 10.70
N ARG A 113 5.29 6.00 10.97
CA ARG A 113 4.82 6.20 12.34
C ARG A 113 4.16 4.92 12.79
N THR A 114 4.77 4.25 13.76
CA THR A 114 4.08 3.28 14.62
C THR A 114 3.70 4.04 15.87
N ASP A 115 2.43 4.41 15.99
CA ASP A 115 1.93 4.96 17.24
C ASP A 115 1.82 3.78 18.23
N GLY A 116 2.43 3.95 19.40
CA GLY A 116 2.35 3.03 20.55
C GLY A 116 1.28 3.46 21.53
#